data_AF-A0AB36JBT9-F1
#
_entry.id   AF-A0AB36JBT9-F1
#
_cell.length_a   1.000
_cell.length_b   1.000
_cell.length_c   1.000
_cell.angle_alpha   90.00
_cell.angle_beta   90.00
_cell.angle_gamma   90.00
#
_symmetry.space_group_name_H-M   'P 1'
#
loop_
_entity.id
_entity.type
_entity.pdbx_description
1 polymer ?
#
loop_
_entity_poly.entity_id
_entity_poly.type
_entity_poly.pdbx_seq_one_letter_code
_entity_poly.pdbx_strand_id
1 'polypeptide(L)'
;MEWDKSGKRALFKGWTKSFAVRIGSQTGVLDGKAVDLGGIPFKSKEDRIYVPARFIVKAFEGSHLRLDSTTNTLLADDLKTYNVFTESFGGRTYTLVKASGDLYVSQGKDTVIKLTSLQTNFDWAGMKIEKTAGGLLVIEIIDSYGEPHINTREITLIFKNGALLRKATFAYQFRGDADFKPYDGNLILHDDNTLRFIQDGTGNVIDTLDLVNLGGEEDAYYVEGIDKEIILLRGNQNGLLTLIDRQTGEQTLLYKELLTAKDQEYAENNDVPFKGDTLKFVKRSGDKLYFINDSPLTGKKEVIYSIEGHSNNSKNTTD
;
A
#
# COMPACT_ATOMS: atom_id res chain seq x y z
N MET A 1 4.23 23.51 10.35
CA MET A 1 4.76 24.89 10.46
C MET A 1 5.08 25.15 11.91
N GLU A 2 6.23 25.75 12.20
CA GLU A 2 6.72 26.02 13.55
C GLU A 2 6.89 27.53 13.74
N TRP A 3 6.50 28.07 14.88
CA TRP A 3 6.83 29.43 15.28
C TRP A 3 8.05 29.45 16.21
N ASP A 4 8.88 30.47 16.11
CA ASP A 4 9.90 30.72 17.12
C ASP A 4 9.26 31.18 18.44
N LYS A 5 10.04 31.13 19.54
CA LYS A 5 9.57 31.53 20.87
C LYS A 5 9.08 32.99 20.93
N SER A 6 9.54 33.84 20.01
CA SER A 6 9.12 35.24 19.93
C SER A 6 7.80 35.44 19.18
N GLY A 7 7.29 34.40 18.50
CA GLY A 7 6.12 34.49 17.63
C GLY A 7 6.33 35.37 16.40
N LYS A 8 7.58 35.75 16.09
CA LYS A 8 7.92 36.67 14.98
C LYS A 8 8.47 35.95 13.77
N ARG A 9 8.90 34.69 13.91
CA ARG A 9 9.45 33.90 12.81
C ARG A 9 8.65 32.62 12.63
N ALA A 10 8.08 32.45 11.44
CA ALA A 10 7.46 31.21 11.01
C ALA A 10 8.45 30.39 10.19
N LEU A 11 8.51 29.10 10.43
CA LEU A 11 9.37 28.12 9.77
C LEU A 11 8.53 27.00 9.20
N PHE A 12 8.70 26.77 7.90
CA PHE A 12 8.24 25.58 7.22
C PHE A 12 9.43 24.65 6.97
N LYS A 13 9.20 23.36 7.19
CA LYS A 13 10.11 22.27 6.83
C LYS A 13 9.25 21.17 6.20
N GLY A 14 9.69 20.70 5.05
CA GLY A 14 9.14 19.55 4.34
C GLY A 14 10.28 18.74 3.71
N TRP A 15 9.93 17.82 2.83
CA TRP A 15 10.92 17.01 2.12
C TRP A 15 11.85 17.87 1.27
N THR A 16 13.15 17.88 1.59
CA THR A 16 14.20 18.67 0.92
C THR A 16 13.95 20.18 0.84
N LYS A 17 12.89 20.66 1.50
CA LYS A 17 12.45 22.05 1.42
C LYS A 17 12.29 22.66 2.79
N SER A 18 12.81 23.86 2.94
CA SER A 18 12.57 24.67 4.12
C SER A 18 12.48 26.12 3.74
N PHE A 19 11.58 26.85 4.39
CA PHE A 19 11.57 28.29 4.26
C PHE A 19 11.16 28.94 5.57
N ALA A 20 11.70 30.12 5.83
CA ALA A 20 11.40 30.88 7.01
C ALA A 20 11.14 32.34 6.66
N VAL A 21 10.14 32.91 7.30
CA VAL A 21 9.77 34.31 7.17
C VAL A 21 9.73 34.95 8.54
N ARG A 22 10.13 36.22 8.62
CA ARG A 22 10.05 37.03 9.84
C ARG A 22 9.09 38.19 9.61
N ILE A 23 8.16 38.40 10.53
CA ILE A 23 7.23 39.53 10.49
C ILE A 23 8.02 40.84 10.46
N GLY A 24 7.65 41.75 9.56
CA GLY A 24 8.31 43.05 9.43
C GLY A 24 9.64 43.04 8.67
N SER A 25 10.08 41.89 8.12
CA SER A 25 11.30 41.80 7.33
C SER A 25 11.00 41.65 5.84
N GLN A 26 11.78 42.29 4.97
CA GLN A 26 11.75 42.05 3.52
C GLN A 26 12.59 40.83 3.11
N THR A 27 13.37 40.26 4.04
CA THR A 27 14.25 39.13 3.77
C THR A 27 13.73 37.87 4.47
N GLY A 28 13.70 36.78 3.73
CA GLY A 28 13.41 35.44 4.24
C GLY A 28 14.58 34.50 4.05
N VAL A 29 14.36 33.24 4.42
CA VAL A 29 15.29 32.15 4.16
C VAL A 29 14.56 31.12 3.32
N LEU A 30 15.19 30.68 2.23
CA LEU A 30 14.75 29.56 1.40
C LEU A 30 15.91 28.57 1.29
N ASP A 31 15.71 27.34 1.76
CA ASP A 31 16.70 26.26 1.76
C ASP A 31 18.07 26.71 2.33
N GLY A 32 18.01 27.42 3.46
CA GLY A 32 19.19 27.95 4.17
C GLY A 32 19.79 29.24 3.59
N LYS A 33 19.31 29.71 2.42
CA LYS A 33 19.82 30.92 1.76
C LYS A 33 18.90 32.11 2.00
N ALA A 34 19.49 33.28 2.27
CA ALA A 34 18.74 34.52 2.37
C ALA A 34 18.17 34.92 1.00
N VAL A 35 16.91 35.32 0.95
CA VAL A 35 16.23 35.75 -0.27
C VAL A 35 15.33 36.95 0.00
N ASP A 36 15.20 37.83 -0.99
CA ASP A 36 14.14 38.85 -1.00
C ASP A 36 12.76 38.18 -1.09
N LEU A 37 11.84 38.64 -0.25
CA LEU A 37 10.45 38.19 -0.21
C LEU A 37 9.58 38.90 -1.24
N GLY A 38 10.01 40.06 -1.75
CA GLY A 38 9.20 40.89 -2.64
C GLY A 38 8.03 41.59 -1.92
N GLY A 39 8.15 41.76 -0.60
CA GLY A 39 7.15 42.36 0.28
C GLY A 39 7.43 42.06 1.74
N ILE A 40 6.64 42.64 2.65
CA ILE A 40 6.82 42.48 4.10
C ILE A 40 5.73 41.54 4.62
N PRO A 41 6.07 40.34 5.15
CA PRO A 41 5.11 39.49 5.82
C PRO A 41 4.53 40.19 7.04
N PHE A 42 3.23 40.01 7.23
CA PHE A 42 2.50 40.56 8.38
C PHE A 42 1.59 39.50 8.98
N LYS A 43 1.14 39.76 10.20
CA LYS A 43 0.23 38.91 10.95
C LYS A 43 -1.10 39.62 11.08
N SER A 44 -2.20 38.95 10.78
CA SER A 44 -3.55 39.50 10.98
C SER A 44 -3.95 39.45 12.45
N LYS A 45 -5.08 40.10 12.76
CA LYS A 45 -5.70 40.05 14.08
C LYS A 45 -6.16 38.63 14.48
N GLU A 46 -6.38 37.76 13.51
CA GLU A 46 -6.80 36.35 13.70
C GLU A 46 -5.62 35.37 13.73
N ASP A 47 -4.42 35.85 14.07
CA ASP A 47 -3.20 35.04 14.15
C ASP A 47 -2.71 34.41 12.84
N ARG A 48 -3.30 34.77 11.69
CA ARG A 48 -2.87 34.28 10.37
C ARG A 48 -1.67 35.06 9.87
N ILE A 49 -0.70 34.36 9.28
CA ILE A 49 0.43 34.98 8.60
C ILE A 49 0.10 35.20 7.12
N TYR A 50 0.40 36.40 6.63
CA TYR A 50 0.31 36.76 5.23
C TYR A 50 1.73 36.92 4.69
N VAL A 51 2.01 36.23 3.59
CA VAL A 51 3.33 36.17 2.98
C VAL A 51 3.18 36.57 1.51
N PRO A 52 4.14 37.32 0.93
CA PRO A 52 4.07 37.68 -0.49
C PRO A 52 3.94 36.45 -1.40
N ALA A 53 2.97 36.46 -2.30
CA ALA A 53 2.72 35.35 -3.23
C ALA A 53 3.97 35.01 -4.09
N ARG A 54 4.73 36.03 -4.50
CA ARG A 54 6.01 35.86 -5.24
C ARG A 54 6.99 34.97 -4.49
N PHE A 55 7.07 35.12 -3.17
CA PHE A 55 7.93 34.27 -2.35
C PHE A 55 7.42 32.83 -2.29
N ILE A 56 6.11 32.62 -2.15
CA ILE A 56 5.52 31.27 -2.16
C ILE A 56 5.77 30.59 -3.50
N VAL A 57 5.51 31.27 -4.63
CA VAL A 57 5.82 30.75 -5.97
C VAL A 57 7.29 30.36 -6.08
N LYS A 58 8.20 31.22 -5.64
CA LYS A 58 9.64 30.93 -5.62
C LYS A 58 10.01 29.76 -4.70
N ALA A 59 9.37 29.63 -3.54
CA ALA A 59 9.61 28.55 -2.59
C ALA A 59 9.21 27.18 -3.16
N PHE A 60 8.17 27.16 -4.00
CA PHE A 60 7.73 25.99 -4.75
C PHE A 60 8.35 25.91 -6.17
N GLU A 61 9.40 26.69 -6.44
CA GLU A 61 10.12 26.72 -7.72
C GLU A 61 9.26 27.02 -8.95
N GLY A 62 8.11 27.65 -8.76
CA GLY A 62 7.24 28.08 -9.84
C GLY A 62 7.70 29.39 -10.50
N SER A 63 6.96 29.76 -11.53
CA SER A 63 7.27 30.87 -12.43
C SER A 63 6.01 31.71 -12.74
N HIS A 64 6.19 32.81 -13.46
CA HIS A 64 5.11 33.59 -14.11
C HIS A 64 3.89 33.96 -13.23
N LEU A 65 4.12 34.46 -12.02
CA LEU A 65 3.03 34.98 -11.17
C LEU A 65 2.35 36.18 -11.84
N ARG A 66 1.06 36.06 -12.16
CA ARG A 66 0.23 37.08 -12.81
C ARG A 66 -1.15 37.15 -12.18
N LEU A 67 -1.80 38.31 -12.32
CA LEU A 67 -3.22 38.48 -11.98
C LEU A 67 -4.04 38.22 -13.25
N ASP A 68 -4.96 37.27 -13.20
CA ASP A 68 -6.05 37.18 -14.14
C ASP A 68 -7.12 38.21 -13.75
N SER A 69 -7.23 39.29 -14.52
CA SER A 69 -8.17 40.38 -14.27
C SER A 69 -9.63 39.98 -14.49
N THR A 70 -9.90 38.93 -15.26
CA THR A 70 -11.27 38.48 -15.57
C THR A 70 -11.84 37.68 -14.41
N THR A 71 -11.02 36.82 -13.79
CA THR A 71 -11.43 36.00 -12.63
C THR A 71 -11.01 36.60 -11.29
N ASN A 72 -10.20 37.66 -11.30
CA ASN A 72 -9.55 38.25 -10.12
C ASN A 72 -8.75 37.23 -9.30
N THR A 73 -8.05 36.32 -9.99
CA THR A 73 -7.24 35.25 -9.37
C THR A 73 -5.75 35.43 -9.68
N LEU A 74 -4.90 35.03 -8.73
CA LEU A 74 -3.46 34.94 -8.98
C LEU A 74 -3.14 33.58 -9.60
N LEU A 75 -2.50 33.61 -10.77
CA LEU A 75 -2.03 32.44 -11.50
C LEU A 75 -0.51 32.36 -11.40
N ALA A 76 0.02 31.16 -11.21
CA ALA A 76 1.45 30.87 -11.26
C ALA A 76 1.64 29.56 -12.01
N ASP A 77 2.75 29.46 -12.73
CA ASP A 77 3.07 28.31 -13.56
C ASP A 77 4.17 27.47 -12.89
N ASP A 78 4.35 26.23 -13.33
CA ASP A 78 5.45 25.33 -12.95
C ASP A 78 5.64 25.07 -11.44
N LEU A 79 4.57 25.22 -10.64
CA LEU A 79 4.64 24.94 -9.20
C LEU A 79 5.00 23.48 -8.97
N LYS A 80 6.15 23.23 -8.33
CA LYS A 80 6.57 21.89 -7.97
C LYS A 80 5.80 21.40 -6.75
N THR A 81 5.36 20.15 -6.82
CA THR A 81 4.81 19.43 -5.68
C THR A 81 5.90 18.64 -4.97
N TYR A 82 5.92 18.71 -3.65
CA TYR A 82 6.78 17.92 -2.78
C TYR A 82 5.93 16.90 -2.02
N ASN A 83 4.90 16.37 -2.68
CA ASN A 83 3.99 15.41 -2.09
C ASN A 83 4.75 14.10 -1.85
N VAL A 84 4.96 13.80 -0.57
CA VAL A 84 5.67 12.62 -0.14
C VAL A 84 4.87 11.90 0.94
N PHE A 85 5.10 10.60 1.06
CA PHE A 85 4.75 9.84 2.26
C PHE A 85 6.04 9.53 3.02
N THR A 86 6.02 9.63 4.35
CA THR A 86 7.19 9.36 5.20
C THR A 86 6.85 8.40 6.31
N GLU A 87 7.75 7.44 6.57
CA GLU A 87 7.66 6.51 7.70
C GLU A 87 8.98 6.43 8.44
N SER A 88 8.96 6.24 9.76
CA SER A 88 10.18 6.18 10.57
C SER A 88 10.40 4.79 11.15
N PHE A 89 11.57 4.21 10.88
CA PHE A 89 11.91 2.87 11.38
C PHE A 89 13.40 2.76 11.68
N GLY A 90 13.74 2.18 12.83
CA GLY A 90 15.15 1.94 13.23
C GLY A 90 16.00 3.22 13.31
N GLY A 91 15.41 4.35 13.72
CA GLY A 91 16.09 5.65 13.79
C GLY A 91 16.36 6.30 12.43
N ARG A 92 15.74 5.82 11.36
CA ARG A 92 15.81 6.35 9.99
C ARG A 92 14.44 6.80 9.53
N THR A 93 14.40 7.74 8.59
CA THR A 93 13.18 8.19 7.92
C THR A 93 13.21 7.71 6.48
N TYR A 94 12.18 6.98 6.08
CA TYR A 94 11.95 6.53 4.72
C TYR A 94 10.97 7.51 4.07
N THR A 95 11.23 7.89 2.83
CA THR A 95 10.43 8.89 2.12
C THR A 95 10.12 8.42 0.72
N LEU A 96 8.82 8.24 0.43
CA LEU A 96 8.31 7.92 -0.89
C LEU A 96 7.87 9.22 -1.57
N VAL A 97 8.49 9.56 -2.68
CA VAL A 97 8.06 10.67 -3.53
C VAL A 97 6.90 10.20 -4.40
N LYS A 98 5.68 10.63 -4.10
CA LYS A 98 4.47 10.08 -4.71
C LYS A 98 4.40 10.29 -6.23
N ALA A 99 4.98 11.38 -6.75
CA ALA A 99 4.93 11.69 -8.17
C ALA A 99 5.81 10.75 -9.02
N SER A 100 6.95 10.28 -8.49
CA SER A 100 7.92 9.47 -9.24
C SER A 100 8.04 8.03 -8.75
N GLY A 101 7.55 7.75 -7.53
CA GLY A 101 7.76 6.47 -6.87
C GLY A 101 9.20 6.26 -6.39
N ASP A 102 9.98 7.34 -6.28
CA ASP A 102 11.33 7.24 -5.73
C ASP A 102 11.26 7.06 -4.21
N LEU A 103 11.95 6.04 -3.72
CA LEU A 103 12.06 5.75 -2.30
C LEU A 103 13.45 6.14 -1.80
N TYR A 104 13.47 6.96 -0.76
CA TYR A 104 14.68 7.43 -0.09
C TYR A 104 14.72 6.97 1.36
N VAL A 105 15.93 6.91 1.91
CA VAL A 105 16.16 6.77 3.35
C VAL A 105 17.08 7.89 3.82
N SER A 106 16.82 8.43 5.01
CA SER A 106 17.65 9.43 5.65
C SER A 106 17.89 9.13 7.12
N GLN A 107 19.03 9.60 7.63
CA GLN A 107 19.36 9.60 9.05
C GLN A 107 19.85 11.00 9.40
N GLY A 108 19.00 11.79 10.07
CA GLY A 108 19.27 13.21 10.29
C GLY A 108 19.12 14.05 9.01
N LYS A 109 19.73 15.25 9.00
CA LYS A 109 19.51 16.24 7.94
C LYS A 109 20.44 16.12 6.73
N ASP A 110 21.56 15.42 6.88
CA ASP A 110 22.69 15.60 5.96
C ASP A 110 22.95 14.39 5.06
N THR A 111 22.25 13.26 5.27
CA THR A 111 22.41 12.07 4.43
C THR A 111 21.05 11.56 3.98
N VAL A 112 20.78 11.76 2.69
CA VAL A 112 19.62 11.23 1.98
C VAL A 112 20.14 10.27 0.91
N ILE A 113 19.73 9.02 0.97
CA ILE A 113 20.13 7.97 0.03
C ILE A 113 18.89 7.50 -0.72
N LYS A 114 18.95 7.50 -2.05
CA LYS A 114 17.93 6.85 -2.87
C LYS A 114 18.09 5.33 -2.74
N LEU A 115 17.05 4.66 -2.26
CA LEU A 115 17.02 3.20 -2.14
C LEU A 115 16.68 2.56 -3.48
N THR A 116 15.61 3.04 -4.12
CA THR A 116 15.13 2.51 -5.40
C THR A 116 14.17 3.50 -6.07
N SER A 117 13.76 3.19 -7.30
CA SER A 117 12.67 3.86 -8.01
C SER A 117 11.62 2.82 -8.39
N LEU A 118 10.38 3.07 -7.99
CA LEU A 118 9.23 2.21 -8.32
C LEU A 118 8.65 2.54 -9.69
N GLN A 119 9.08 3.66 -10.30
CA GLN A 119 8.67 4.10 -11.64
C GLN A 119 7.16 4.20 -11.82
N THR A 120 6.45 4.58 -10.77
CA THR A 120 5.01 4.78 -10.77
C THR A 120 4.64 5.97 -9.88
N ASN A 121 3.55 6.63 -10.23
CA ASN A 121 2.90 7.57 -9.33
C ASN A 121 2.07 6.83 -8.27
N PHE A 122 1.79 7.53 -7.19
CA PHE A 122 1.00 7.08 -6.05
C PHE A 122 -0.09 8.09 -5.74
N ASP A 123 -1.27 7.60 -5.41
CA ASP A 123 -2.40 8.40 -5.01
C ASP A 123 -2.62 8.32 -3.50
N TRP A 124 -3.33 7.34 -2.97
CA TRP A 124 -3.42 7.17 -1.52
C TRP A 124 -2.41 6.15 -1.01
N ALA A 125 -1.16 6.60 -0.86
CA ALA A 125 -0.07 5.78 -0.37
C ALA A 125 -0.02 5.65 1.17
N GLY A 126 0.25 4.44 1.63
CA GLY A 126 0.75 4.10 2.97
C GLY A 126 2.05 3.29 2.88
N MET A 127 2.82 3.26 3.96
CA MET A 127 4.04 2.45 4.05
C MET A 127 4.14 1.78 5.41
N LYS A 128 4.48 0.50 5.42
CA LYS A 128 4.82 -0.27 6.61
C LYS A 128 6.24 -0.80 6.45
N ILE A 129 7.00 -0.77 7.54
CA ILE A 129 8.41 -1.16 7.56
C ILE A 129 8.63 -2.09 8.73
N GLU A 130 9.25 -3.23 8.46
CA GLU A 130 9.62 -4.19 9.48
C GLU A 130 11.00 -4.77 9.22
N LYS A 131 11.60 -5.29 10.30
CA LYS A 131 12.83 -6.07 10.23
C LYS A 131 12.52 -7.47 10.70
N THR A 132 12.86 -8.44 9.87
CA THR A 132 12.64 -9.84 10.16
C THR A 132 13.64 -10.37 11.20
N ALA A 133 13.37 -11.56 11.74
CA ALA A 133 14.28 -12.22 12.68
C ALA A 133 15.65 -12.52 12.05
N GLY A 134 15.67 -12.93 10.79
CA GLY A 134 16.86 -13.14 9.98
C GLY A 134 17.57 -11.85 9.54
N GLY A 135 16.98 -10.67 9.83
CA GLY A 135 17.59 -9.36 9.62
C GLY A 135 17.39 -8.75 8.24
N LEU A 136 16.46 -9.28 7.44
CA LEU A 136 15.97 -8.61 6.24
C LEU A 136 15.12 -7.40 6.64
N LEU A 137 15.19 -6.33 5.84
CA LEU A 137 14.29 -5.19 5.97
C LEU A 137 13.20 -5.33 4.90
N VAL A 138 11.94 -5.37 5.34
CA VAL A 138 10.77 -5.44 4.46
C VAL A 138 10.07 -4.09 4.49
N ILE A 139 9.81 -3.53 3.31
CA ILE A 139 9.03 -2.31 3.13
C ILE A 139 7.83 -2.68 2.27
N GLU A 140 6.64 -2.54 2.85
CA GLU A 140 5.35 -2.71 2.19
C GLU A 140 4.81 -1.31 1.89
N ILE A 141 4.46 -1.06 0.63
CA ILE A 141 3.81 0.18 0.21
C ILE A 141 2.44 -0.21 -0.35
N ILE A 142 1.39 0.39 0.21
CA ILE A 142 0.02 0.18 -0.22
C ILE A 142 -0.46 1.47 -0.87
N ASP A 143 -1.13 1.38 -2.01
CA ASP A 143 -1.65 2.52 -2.76
C ASP A 143 -3.08 2.25 -3.19
N SER A 144 -4.04 3.02 -2.70
CA SER A 144 -5.39 3.02 -3.27
C SER A 144 -5.45 4.02 -4.42
N TYR A 145 -5.93 3.57 -5.60
CA TYR A 145 -5.83 4.34 -6.85
C TYR A 145 -7.03 4.15 -7.79
N GLY A 146 -7.08 5.02 -8.80
CA GLY A 146 -8.22 5.19 -9.70
C GLY A 146 -9.34 5.97 -9.01
N GLU A 147 -10.31 6.48 -9.76
CA GLU A 147 -11.54 7.06 -9.18
C GLU A 147 -12.61 5.95 -9.13
N PRO A 148 -13.27 5.66 -8.00
CA PRO A 148 -13.24 6.33 -6.69
C PRO A 148 -12.36 5.59 -5.65
N HIS A 149 -11.12 5.27 -5.99
CA HIS A 149 -10.12 4.57 -5.16
C HIS A 149 -10.46 3.13 -4.81
N ILE A 150 -11.07 2.43 -5.77
CA ILE A 150 -11.50 1.03 -5.62
C ILE A 150 -10.42 0.00 -5.94
N ASN A 151 -9.28 0.43 -6.51
CA ASN A 151 -8.15 -0.45 -6.77
C ASN A 151 -7.10 -0.23 -5.69
N THR A 152 -6.47 -1.32 -5.28
CA THR A 152 -5.33 -1.32 -4.38
C THR A 152 -4.14 -1.93 -5.10
N ARG A 153 -2.98 -1.31 -4.96
CA ARG A 153 -1.70 -1.87 -5.35
C ARG A 153 -0.83 -2.02 -4.12
N GLU A 154 -0.25 -3.19 -3.98
CA GLU A 154 0.74 -3.50 -2.95
C GLU A 154 2.10 -3.69 -3.61
N ILE A 155 3.12 -3.08 -3.02
CA ILE A 155 4.50 -3.21 -3.45
C ILE A 155 5.33 -3.64 -2.24
N THR A 156 5.91 -4.82 -2.33
CA THR A 156 6.77 -5.37 -1.27
C THR A 156 8.21 -5.34 -1.73
N LEU A 157 9.06 -4.69 -0.93
CA LEU A 157 10.49 -4.56 -1.15
C LEU A 157 11.25 -5.27 -0.04
N ILE A 158 12.18 -6.15 -0.42
CA ILE A 158 13.10 -6.79 0.53
C ILE A 158 14.49 -6.25 0.32
N PHE A 159 15.08 -5.74 1.40
CA PHE A 159 16.47 -5.29 1.43
C PHE A 159 17.32 -6.15 2.35
N LYS A 160 18.59 -6.28 1.99
CA LYS A 160 19.63 -6.84 2.85
C LYS A 160 20.86 -5.95 2.76
N ASN A 161 21.37 -5.53 3.93
CA ASN A 161 22.53 -4.65 4.03
C ASN A 161 22.42 -3.37 3.16
N GLY A 162 21.21 -2.83 3.02
CA GLY A 162 20.93 -1.62 2.23
C GLY A 162 20.75 -1.85 0.72
N ALA A 163 20.99 -3.05 0.20
CA ALA A 163 20.73 -3.38 -1.20
C ALA A 163 19.33 -3.99 -1.38
N LEU A 164 18.61 -3.56 -2.42
CA LEU A 164 17.34 -4.16 -2.81
C LEU A 164 17.60 -5.57 -3.36
N LEU A 165 17.05 -6.58 -2.69
CA LEU A 165 17.14 -7.96 -3.11
C LEU A 165 15.96 -8.39 -3.98
N ARG A 166 14.75 -7.98 -3.58
CA ARG A 166 13.50 -8.38 -4.24
C ARG A 166 12.52 -7.23 -4.25
N LYS A 167 11.73 -7.19 -5.32
CA LYS A 167 10.55 -6.34 -5.49
C LYS A 167 9.44 -7.26 -5.99
N ALA A 168 8.25 -7.08 -5.44
CA ALA A 168 7.03 -7.70 -5.93
C ALA A 168 5.95 -6.64 -5.98
N THR A 169 5.14 -6.66 -7.02
CA THR A 169 3.99 -5.77 -7.16
C THR A 169 2.76 -6.61 -7.44
N PHE A 170 1.67 -6.31 -6.75
CA PHE A 170 0.39 -6.95 -7.01
C PHE A 170 -0.72 -5.89 -6.94
N ALA A 171 -1.71 -6.00 -7.81
CA ALA A 171 -2.86 -5.11 -7.85
C ALA A 171 -4.16 -5.90 -7.78
N TYR A 172 -5.10 -5.40 -7.00
CA TYR A 172 -6.41 -6.00 -6.81
C TYR A 172 -7.50 -4.96 -6.57
N GLN A 173 -8.74 -5.35 -6.78
CA GLN A 173 -9.89 -4.53 -6.43
C GLN A 173 -10.20 -4.71 -4.93
N PHE A 174 -10.44 -3.61 -4.24
CA PHE A 174 -10.60 -3.58 -2.79
C PHE A 174 -11.74 -4.50 -2.31
N ARG A 175 -11.40 -5.67 -1.78
CA ARG A 175 -12.36 -6.65 -1.23
C ARG A 175 -12.22 -6.88 0.27
N GLY A 176 -11.45 -6.02 0.94
CA GLY A 176 -11.16 -6.07 2.38
C GLY A 176 -9.68 -6.24 2.67
N ASP A 177 -9.35 -6.17 3.96
CA ASP A 177 -7.99 -6.30 4.47
C ASP A 177 -7.66 -7.80 4.65
N ALA A 178 -6.94 -8.46 3.73
CA ALA A 178 -6.22 -9.65 4.15
C ALA A 178 -4.89 -9.20 4.77
N ASP A 179 -4.77 -9.46 6.05
CA ASP A 179 -3.50 -9.38 6.78
C ASP A 179 -2.67 -10.60 6.33
N PHE A 180 -1.97 -10.46 5.20
CA PHE A 180 -1.21 -11.55 4.60
C PHE A 180 0.02 -11.85 5.46
N LYS A 181 -0.11 -12.86 6.33
CA LYS A 181 0.91 -13.21 7.31
C LYS A 181 2.01 -14.10 6.72
N PRO A 182 3.24 -14.02 7.24
CA PRO A 182 4.30 -14.99 6.94
C PRO A 182 3.82 -16.42 7.10
N TYR A 183 4.20 -17.30 6.17
CA TYR A 183 3.84 -18.71 6.18
C TYR A 183 5.07 -19.59 6.41
N ASP A 184 4.98 -20.51 7.38
CA ASP A 184 6.06 -21.43 7.75
C ASP A 184 7.40 -20.73 8.04
N GLY A 185 7.33 -19.52 8.61
CA GLY A 185 8.49 -18.67 8.91
C GLY A 185 9.14 -18.02 7.68
N ASN A 186 8.60 -18.23 6.48
CA ASN A 186 9.07 -17.60 5.25
C ASN A 186 8.30 -16.31 4.97
N LEU A 187 9.00 -15.36 4.37
CA LEU A 187 8.36 -14.18 3.78
C LEU A 187 7.64 -14.61 2.50
N ILE A 188 6.52 -13.97 2.19
CA ILE A 188 5.77 -14.27 0.98
C ILE A 188 5.76 -13.03 0.09
N LEU A 189 6.08 -13.22 -1.19
CA LEU A 189 6.09 -12.16 -2.20
C LEU A 189 5.06 -12.50 -3.26
N HIS A 190 4.02 -11.68 -3.32
CA HIS A 190 2.99 -11.74 -4.33
C HIS A 190 3.34 -10.81 -5.49
N ASP A 191 3.60 -11.38 -6.66
CA ASP A 191 4.06 -10.67 -7.84
C ASP A 191 3.20 -11.09 -9.05
N ASP A 192 2.27 -10.23 -9.42
CA ASP A 192 1.21 -10.52 -10.39
C ASP A 192 0.56 -11.90 -10.14
N ASN A 193 0.82 -12.87 -11.01
CA ASN A 193 0.24 -14.22 -10.94
C ASN A 193 1.16 -15.25 -10.28
N THR A 194 2.14 -14.80 -9.49
CA THR A 194 3.08 -15.68 -8.81
C THR A 194 3.16 -15.40 -7.33
N LEU A 195 3.23 -16.47 -6.53
CA LEU A 195 3.46 -16.39 -5.10
C LEU A 195 4.80 -17.03 -4.77
N ARG A 196 5.78 -16.24 -4.33
CA ARG A 196 7.13 -16.69 -4.02
C ARG A 196 7.36 -16.77 -2.52
N PHE A 197 7.91 -17.88 -2.05
CA PHE A 197 8.36 -18.03 -0.68
C PHE A 197 9.83 -17.66 -0.58
N ILE A 198 10.12 -16.67 0.27
CA ILE A 198 11.44 -16.11 0.43
C ILE A 198 12.02 -16.50 1.78
N GLN A 199 13.19 -17.13 1.75
CA GLN A 199 13.94 -17.50 2.93
C GLN A 199 14.36 -16.27 3.72
N ASP A 200 13.99 -16.25 5.00
CA ASP A 200 14.45 -15.19 5.90
C ASP A 200 15.99 -15.22 6.07
N GLY A 201 16.59 -14.05 6.27
CA GLY A 201 18.03 -13.83 6.41
C GLY A 201 18.84 -13.88 5.12
N THR A 202 18.44 -14.67 4.11
CA THR A 202 19.14 -14.72 2.82
C THR A 202 18.44 -13.94 1.71
N GLY A 203 17.11 -13.95 1.67
CA GLY A 203 16.32 -13.42 0.56
C GLY A 203 16.23 -14.36 -0.65
N ASN A 204 16.65 -15.63 -0.50
CA ASN A 204 16.56 -16.63 -1.56
C ASN A 204 15.11 -17.07 -1.78
N VAL A 205 14.74 -17.33 -3.04
CA VAL A 205 13.45 -17.95 -3.35
C VAL A 205 13.58 -19.43 -3.03
N ILE A 206 12.72 -19.95 -2.15
CA ILE A 206 12.66 -21.37 -1.79
C ILE A 206 11.68 -22.10 -2.70
N ASP A 207 10.56 -21.46 -3.01
CA ASP A 207 9.49 -22.06 -3.79
C ASP A 207 8.67 -20.96 -4.49
N THR A 208 7.96 -21.32 -5.56
CA THR A 208 7.14 -20.42 -6.38
C THR A 208 5.89 -21.14 -6.84
N LEU A 209 4.73 -20.55 -6.54
CA LEU A 209 3.44 -21.03 -7.02
C LEU A 209 2.99 -20.19 -8.22
N ASP A 210 2.48 -20.88 -9.23
CA ASP A 210 1.77 -20.29 -10.37
C ASP A 210 0.28 -20.17 -10.02
N LEU A 211 -0.17 -18.94 -9.82
CA LEU A 211 -1.54 -18.67 -9.38
C LEU A 211 -2.57 -18.85 -10.49
N VAL A 212 -2.18 -18.66 -11.77
CA VAL A 212 -3.07 -18.94 -12.91
C VAL A 212 -3.33 -20.43 -13.00
N ASN A 213 -2.28 -21.25 -12.94
CA ASN A 213 -2.43 -22.69 -13.01
C ASN A 213 -3.23 -23.24 -11.82
N LEU A 214 -3.00 -22.70 -10.61
CA LEU A 214 -3.76 -23.09 -9.42
C LEU A 214 -5.22 -22.63 -9.46
N GLY A 215 -5.49 -21.43 -9.99
CA GLY A 215 -6.82 -20.85 -10.07
C GLY A 215 -7.65 -21.34 -11.27
N GLY A 216 -7.02 -21.91 -12.30
CA GLY A 216 -7.67 -22.58 -13.43
C GLY A 216 -8.13 -21.66 -14.57
N GLU A 217 -7.98 -20.34 -14.45
CA GLU A 217 -8.32 -19.36 -15.49
C GLU A 217 -7.33 -18.19 -15.53
N GLU A 218 -7.27 -17.50 -16.66
CA GLU A 218 -6.39 -16.33 -16.84
C GLU A 218 -6.97 -15.12 -16.08
N ASP A 219 -6.51 -14.93 -14.85
CA ASP A 219 -6.87 -13.80 -13.99
C ASP A 219 -5.70 -13.37 -13.09
N ALA A 220 -5.82 -12.20 -12.47
CA ALA A 220 -5.02 -11.81 -11.32
C ALA A 220 -5.68 -12.34 -10.05
N TYR A 221 -4.91 -13.07 -9.24
CA TYR A 221 -5.45 -13.77 -8.08
C TYR A 221 -5.00 -13.12 -6.79
N TYR A 222 -5.95 -12.81 -5.91
CA TYR A 222 -5.68 -12.47 -4.53
C TYR A 222 -5.54 -13.73 -3.66
N VAL A 223 -4.55 -13.76 -2.77
CA VAL A 223 -4.35 -14.86 -1.82
C VAL A 223 -4.87 -14.45 -0.44
N GLU A 224 -5.99 -15.03 0.00
CA GLU A 224 -6.59 -14.70 1.31
C GLU A 224 -6.04 -15.52 2.47
N GLY A 225 -5.46 -16.68 2.17
CA GLY A 225 -4.92 -17.57 3.19
C GLY A 225 -4.14 -18.70 2.55
N ILE A 226 -3.11 -19.16 3.25
CA ILE A 226 -2.28 -20.27 2.80
C ILE A 226 -1.76 -21.06 4.00
N ASP A 227 -1.81 -22.39 3.88
CA ASP A 227 -1.10 -23.28 4.77
C ASP A 227 -0.49 -24.49 4.03
N LYS A 228 -0.09 -25.55 4.75
CA LYS A 228 0.55 -26.77 4.18
C LYS A 228 -0.40 -27.58 3.30
N GLU A 229 -1.70 -27.46 3.50
CA GLU A 229 -2.71 -28.29 2.85
C GLU A 229 -3.57 -27.49 1.88
N ILE A 230 -3.77 -26.20 2.14
CA ILE A 230 -4.66 -25.37 1.32
C ILE A 230 -4.04 -24.05 0.88
N ILE A 231 -4.58 -23.50 -0.19
CA ILE A 231 -4.48 -22.09 -0.54
C ILE A 231 -5.89 -21.56 -0.85
N LEU A 232 -6.19 -20.37 -0.34
CA LEU A 232 -7.44 -19.65 -0.62
C LEU A 232 -7.13 -18.57 -1.65
N LEU A 233 -7.63 -18.76 -2.86
CA LEU A 233 -7.46 -17.83 -3.98
C LEU A 233 -8.78 -17.17 -4.34
N ARG A 234 -8.70 -15.90 -4.73
CA ARG A 234 -9.83 -15.16 -5.30
C ARG A 234 -9.41 -14.50 -6.59
N GLY A 235 -10.06 -14.84 -7.69
CA GLY A 235 -9.87 -14.13 -8.97
C GLY A 235 -10.39 -12.70 -8.87
N ASN A 236 -9.65 -11.74 -9.42
CA ASN A 236 -10.06 -10.34 -9.44
C ASN A 236 -11.32 -10.11 -10.30
N GLN A 237 -11.46 -10.82 -11.43
CA GLN A 237 -12.57 -10.65 -12.37
C GLN A 237 -13.90 -11.18 -11.81
N ASN A 238 -13.90 -12.42 -11.31
CA ASN A 238 -15.12 -13.07 -10.82
C ASN A 238 -15.37 -12.82 -9.32
N GLY A 239 -14.33 -12.51 -8.56
CA GLY A 239 -14.43 -12.28 -7.13
C GLY A 239 -14.88 -13.49 -6.32
N LEU A 240 -14.70 -14.72 -6.81
CA LEU A 240 -15.17 -15.93 -6.14
C LEU A 240 -14.03 -16.58 -5.35
N LEU A 241 -14.26 -16.81 -4.06
CA LEU A 241 -13.29 -17.44 -3.18
C LEU A 241 -13.24 -18.95 -3.45
N THR A 242 -12.06 -19.40 -3.82
CA THR A 242 -11.77 -20.78 -4.19
C THR A 242 -10.76 -21.36 -3.20
N LEU A 243 -11.09 -22.51 -2.63
CA LEU A 243 -10.15 -23.32 -1.89
C LEU A 243 -9.46 -24.26 -2.86
N ILE A 244 -8.13 -24.30 -2.81
CA ILE A 244 -7.33 -25.26 -3.56
C ILE A 244 -6.61 -26.18 -2.58
N ASP A 245 -6.81 -27.48 -2.75
CA ASP A 245 -6.02 -28.49 -2.09
C ASP A 245 -4.61 -28.52 -2.69
N ARG A 246 -3.58 -28.32 -1.88
CA ARG A 246 -2.19 -28.23 -2.34
C ARG A 246 -1.57 -29.59 -2.69
N GLN A 247 -2.16 -30.70 -2.25
CA GLN A 247 -1.69 -32.05 -2.56
C GLN A 247 -2.28 -32.56 -3.87
N THR A 248 -3.57 -32.32 -4.11
CA THR A 248 -4.29 -32.85 -5.27
C THR A 248 -4.48 -31.81 -6.38
N GLY A 249 -4.41 -30.52 -6.06
CA GLY A 249 -4.79 -29.42 -6.95
C GLY A 249 -6.30 -29.25 -7.12
N GLU A 250 -7.11 -29.98 -6.34
CA GLU A 250 -8.57 -29.90 -6.42
C GLU A 250 -9.08 -28.52 -5.98
N GLN A 251 -10.00 -27.98 -6.75
CA GLN A 251 -10.59 -26.66 -6.54
C GLN A 251 -12.02 -26.79 -6.01
N THR A 252 -12.32 -26.07 -4.92
CA THR A 252 -13.67 -25.96 -4.35
C THR A 252 -14.11 -24.51 -4.33
N LEU A 253 -15.18 -24.20 -5.06
CA LEU A 253 -15.85 -22.88 -5.03
C LEU A 253 -16.65 -22.74 -3.73
N LEU A 254 -16.10 -22.03 -2.75
CA LEU A 254 -16.64 -22.01 -1.39
C LEU A 254 -18.06 -21.41 -1.30
N TYR A 255 -18.42 -20.52 -2.22
CA TYR A 255 -19.76 -19.92 -2.22
C TYR A 255 -20.86 -20.97 -2.49
N LYS A 256 -20.59 -22.01 -3.28
CA LYS A 256 -21.55 -23.10 -3.56
C LYS A 256 -21.79 -23.98 -2.33
N GLU A 257 -20.76 -24.14 -1.52
CA GLU A 257 -20.79 -24.98 -0.32
C GLU A 257 -21.36 -24.26 0.90
N LEU A 258 -21.10 -22.95 1.02
CA LEU A 258 -21.35 -22.20 2.26
C LEU A 258 -22.55 -21.25 2.21
N LEU A 259 -22.96 -20.80 1.02
CA LEU A 259 -23.96 -19.74 0.88
C LEU A 259 -25.35 -20.27 0.54
N THR A 260 -26.36 -19.48 0.89
CA THR A 260 -27.75 -19.76 0.51
C THR A 260 -27.97 -19.51 -0.99
N ALA A 261 -29.00 -20.11 -1.60
CA ALA A 261 -29.30 -19.92 -3.02
C ALA A 261 -29.41 -18.43 -3.44
N LYS A 262 -29.95 -17.56 -2.57
CA LYS A 262 -30.02 -16.11 -2.83
C LYS A 262 -28.65 -15.44 -2.84
N ASP A 263 -27.78 -15.85 -1.92
CA ASP A 263 -26.42 -15.31 -1.83
C ASP A 263 -25.52 -15.85 -2.94
N GLN A 264 -25.77 -17.09 -3.42
CA GLN A 264 -25.12 -17.65 -4.60
C GLN A 264 -25.52 -16.90 -5.88
N GLU A 265 -26.82 -16.66 -6.09
CA GLU A 265 -27.33 -15.86 -7.21
C GLU A 265 -26.73 -14.44 -7.19
N TYR A 266 -26.63 -13.85 -6.00
CA TYR A 266 -25.95 -12.56 -5.83
C TYR A 266 -24.47 -12.65 -6.23
N ALA A 267 -23.72 -13.64 -5.73
CA ALA A 267 -22.29 -13.78 -6.04
C ALA A 267 -22.01 -13.90 -7.55
N GLU A 268 -22.88 -14.58 -8.29
CA GLU A 268 -22.71 -14.82 -9.73
C GLU A 268 -23.08 -13.61 -10.60
N ASN A 269 -24.03 -12.78 -10.14
CA ASN A 269 -24.67 -11.77 -10.98
C ASN A 269 -24.51 -10.32 -10.50
N ASN A 270 -23.98 -10.09 -9.30
CA ASN A 270 -23.76 -8.73 -8.84
C ASN A 270 -22.64 -8.02 -9.63
N ASP A 271 -22.70 -6.69 -9.66
CA ASP A 271 -21.76 -5.85 -10.41
C ASP A 271 -21.25 -4.65 -9.57
N VAL A 272 -21.89 -4.34 -8.43
CA VAL A 272 -21.57 -3.13 -7.63
C VAL A 272 -21.41 -3.48 -6.14
N PRO A 273 -20.32 -3.06 -5.47
CA PRO A 273 -19.15 -2.39 -6.02
C PRO A 273 -18.18 -3.34 -6.75
N PHE A 274 -18.26 -4.65 -6.52
CA PHE A 274 -17.41 -5.66 -7.16
C PHE A 274 -18.15 -6.99 -7.30
N LYS A 275 -18.15 -7.58 -8.50
CA LYS A 275 -18.71 -8.91 -8.79
C LYS A 275 -18.16 -9.99 -7.86
N GLY A 276 -18.95 -10.96 -7.41
CA GLY A 276 -18.46 -12.12 -6.65
C GLY A 276 -19.04 -12.25 -5.25
N ASP A 277 -18.53 -13.21 -4.48
CA ASP A 277 -19.06 -13.50 -3.15
C ASP A 277 -18.54 -12.54 -2.06
N THR A 278 -19.21 -12.60 -0.90
CA THR A 278 -18.92 -11.79 0.29
C THR A 278 -18.29 -12.61 1.42
N LEU A 279 -17.68 -13.76 1.11
CA LEU A 279 -16.95 -14.57 2.09
C LEU A 279 -15.62 -13.89 2.42
N LYS A 280 -15.24 -13.88 3.71
CA LYS A 280 -13.94 -13.41 4.18
C LYS A 280 -13.33 -14.45 5.10
N PHE A 281 -12.11 -14.88 4.80
CA PHE A 281 -11.39 -15.81 5.66
C PHE A 281 -11.06 -15.17 7.01
N VAL A 282 -11.34 -15.90 8.10
CA VAL A 282 -11.06 -15.43 9.47
C VAL A 282 -9.88 -16.18 10.06
N LYS A 283 -9.95 -17.52 10.05
CA LYS A 283 -8.93 -18.39 10.63
C LYS A 283 -9.17 -19.84 10.24
N ARG A 284 -8.13 -20.64 10.44
CA ARG A 284 -8.20 -22.11 10.45
C ARG A 284 -8.03 -22.64 11.88
N SER A 285 -8.76 -23.70 12.22
CA SER A 285 -8.59 -24.46 13.47
C SER A 285 -8.76 -25.94 13.20
N GLY A 286 -7.63 -26.68 13.13
CA GLY A 286 -7.63 -28.07 12.67
C GLY A 286 -8.19 -28.15 11.24
N ASP A 287 -9.18 -28.99 11.04
CA ASP A 287 -9.75 -29.29 9.72
C ASP A 287 -10.88 -28.30 9.35
N LYS A 288 -11.08 -27.25 10.16
CA LYS A 288 -12.15 -26.27 9.98
C LYS A 288 -11.61 -24.91 9.57
N LEU A 289 -12.21 -24.35 8.53
CA LEU A 289 -11.98 -23.00 8.05
C LEU A 289 -13.18 -22.14 8.40
N TYR A 290 -12.91 -21.02 9.07
CA TYR A 290 -13.93 -20.09 9.54
C TYR A 290 -13.97 -18.89 8.62
N PHE A 291 -15.17 -18.55 8.16
CA PHE A 291 -15.42 -17.40 7.32
C PHE A 291 -16.54 -16.53 7.89
N ILE A 292 -16.51 -15.26 7.51
CA ILE A 292 -17.65 -14.36 7.65
C ILE A 292 -18.24 -14.17 6.26
N ASN A 293 -19.53 -14.41 6.11
CA ASN A 293 -20.32 -13.95 4.97
C ASN A 293 -20.97 -12.61 5.34
N ASP A 294 -20.55 -11.51 4.71
CA ASP A 294 -21.12 -10.17 4.92
C ASP A 294 -22.09 -9.81 3.79
N SER A 295 -23.19 -10.58 3.69
CA SER A 295 -24.14 -10.45 2.59
C SER A 295 -25.01 -9.20 2.72
N PRO A 296 -25.20 -8.41 1.63
CA PRO A 296 -26.16 -7.32 1.62
C PRO A 296 -27.62 -7.78 1.63
N LEU A 297 -27.87 -9.07 1.34
CA LEU A 297 -29.22 -9.64 1.27
C LEU A 297 -29.63 -10.33 2.56
N THR A 298 -28.71 -11.07 3.19
CA THR A 298 -29.01 -11.92 4.35
C THR A 298 -28.29 -11.50 5.64
N GLY A 299 -27.50 -10.43 5.57
CA GLY A 299 -26.73 -9.86 6.67
C GLY A 299 -25.48 -10.66 7.01
N LYS A 300 -24.70 -10.14 7.96
CA LYS A 300 -23.45 -10.73 8.40
C LYS A 300 -23.67 -12.05 9.16
N LYS A 301 -23.00 -13.13 8.74
CA LYS A 301 -23.07 -14.46 9.36
C LYS A 301 -21.71 -15.13 9.38
N GLU A 302 -21.47 -15.97 10.38
CA GLU A 302 -20.34 -16.90 10.38
C GLU A 302 -20.73 -18.18 9.64
N VAL A 303 -19.83 -18.67 8.80
CA VAL A 303 -19.96 -19.94 8.08
C VAL A 303 -18.66 -20.74 8.21
N ILE A 304 -18.77 -22.06 8.19
CA ILE A 304 -17.65 -22.96 8.46
C ILE A 304 -17.57 -23.99 7.34
N TYR A 305 -16.39 -24.11 6.73
CA TYR A 305 -16.05 -25.20 5.82
C TYR A 305 -15.22 -26.24 6.58
N SER A 306 -15.50 -27.53 6.37
CA SER A 306 -14.68 -28.62 6.92
C SER A 306 -13.90 -29.25 5.77
N ILE A 307 -12.58 -29.29 5.89
CA ILE A 307 -11.71 -30.03 4.98
C ILE A 307 -12.01 -31.50 5.23
N GLU A 308 -12.55 -32.20 4.22
CA GLU A 308 -12.69 -33.64 4.30
C GLU A 308 -11.27 -34.23 4.33
N GLY A 309 -10.90 -34.86 5.46
CA GLY A 309 -9.57 -35.42 5.59
C GLY A 309 -9.33 -36.43 4.48
N HIS A 310 -8.21 -36.29 3.77
CA HIS A 310 -7.64 -37.38 2.97
C HIS A 310 -7.37 -38.54 3.93
N SER A 311 -8.37 -39.39 4.16
CA SER A 311 -8.16 -40.63 4.87
C SER A 311 -7.18 -41.41 4.02
N ASN A 312 -5.94 -41.51 4.50
CA ASN A 312 -4.92 -42.38 3.94
C ASN A 312 -5.54 -43.76 3.70
N ASN A 313 -5.92 -44.03 2.46
CA ASN A 313 -6.11 -45.38 1.97
C ASN A 313 -4.70 -45.98 1.81
N SER A 314 -4.02 -46.22 2.93
CA SER A 314 -3.04 -47.29 2.98
C SER A 314 -3.82 -48.58 2.80
N LYS A 315 -4.05 -48.96 1.55
CA LYS A 315 -4.43 -50.33 1.21
C LYS A 315 -3.40 -51.23 1.88
N ASN A 316 -3.87 -52.04 2.83
CA ASN A 316 -3.20 -53.22 3.29
C ASN A 316 -2.72 -54.02 2.06
N THR A 317 -1.42 -53.98 1.80
CA THR A 317 -0.75 -55.07 1.09
C THR A 317 -0.21 -56.01 2.16
N THR A 318 -1.09 -56.88 2.62
CA THR A 318 -0.69 -58.23 3.01
C THR A 318 -0.79 -59.09 1.75
N ASP A 319 0.37 -59.49 1.23
CA ASP A 319 0.62 -60.81 0.67
C ASP A 319 1.97 -61.29 1.24
#